data_AF-A0A955BQG8-F1
#
_entry.id   AF-A0A955BQG8-F1
#
_cell.length_a   1.000
_cell.length_b   1.000
_cell.length_c   1.000
_cell.angle_alpha   90.00
_cell.angle_beta   90.00
_cell.angle_gamma   90.00
#
_symmetry.space_group_name_H-M   'P 1'
#
loop_
_entity.id
_entity.type
_entity.pdbx_description
1 polymer ?
#
loop_
_entity_poly.entity_id
_entity_poly.type
_entity_poly.pdbx_seq_one_letter_code
_entity_poly.pdbx_strand_id
1 'polypeptide(L)'
;MSKSKFIDAAVAVAVVASAIWAFPGFAEDVKRYTSADQLQPPCTIVSIDAYWDGGTKAGRIVDSVGGVLEFCLDGRLEGAASAGLSEQGRMQPRSFYVGGAYPTDLGTRELVVGGDEERKLIDVITAWVEEEVPLVKFDSVRAAYRDCRNSQQRESVVRQNGLSESQARALLVESVIIRRERF
;
A
#
# COMPACT_ATOMS: atom_id res chain seq x y z
N MET A 1 -1.03 12.57 -40.16
CA MET A 1 -0.77 13.43 -38.98
C MET A 1 0.58 14.11 -39.15
N SER A 2 0.65 15.43 -38.97
CA SER A 2 1.88 16.23 -39.15
C SER A 2 2.90 15.91 -38.06
N LYS A 3 4.17 15.67 -38.44
CA LYS A 3 5.27 15.35 -37.52
C LYS A 3 5.46 16.39 -36.40
N SER A 4 5.01 17.64 -36.59
CA SER A 4 5.11 18.70 -35.57
C SER A 4 4.30 18.40 -34.31
N LYS A 5 3.05 17.92 -34.44
CA LYS A 5 2.17 17.67 -33.28
C LYS A 5 2.64 16.53 -32.38
N PHE A 6 3.46 15.62 -32.90
CA PHE A 6 4.00 14.50 -32.12
C PHE A 6 5.18 14.93 -31.25
N ILE A 7 5.96 15.92 -31.72
CA ILE A 7 7.10 16.47 -30.98
C ILE A 7 6.59 17.36 -29.84
N ASP A 8 5.55 18.17 -30.06
CA ASP A 8 4.99 19.04 -29.02
C ASP A 8 4.37 18.24 -27.86
N ALA A 9 3.69 17.12 -28.16
CA ALA A 9 3.13 16.23 -27.13
C ALA A 9 4.22 15.46 -26.36
N ALA A 10 5.26 14.98 -27.05
CA ALA A 10 6.36 14.26 -26.41
C ALA A 10 7.21 15.19 -25.53
N VAL A 11 7.42 16.44 -25.94
CA VAL A 11 8.13 17.46 -25.15
C VAL A 11 7.30 17.88 -23.93
N ALA A 12 5.98 18.05 -24.06
CA ALA A 12 5.12 18.37 -22.92
C ALA A 12 5.11 17.25 -21.86
N VAL A 13 5.05 15.97 -22.27
CA VAL A 13 5.10 14.83 -21.35
C VAL A 13 6.48 14.67 -20.71
N ALA A 14 7.57 14.92 -21.47
CA ALA A 14 8.92 14.86 -20.93
C ALA A 14 9.19 15.99 -19.92
N VAL A 15 8.65 17.20 -20.14
CA VAL A 15 8.81 18.33 -19.21
C VAL A 15 8.05 18.09 -17.90
N VAL A 16 6.85 17.50 -17.95
CA VAL A 16 6.08 17.16 -16.75
C VAL A 16 6.70 15.98 -15.99
N ALA A 17 7.18 14.94 -16.70
CA ALA A 17 7.83 13.80 -16.05
C ALA A 17 9.19 14.16 -15.42
N SER A 18 9.92 15.10 -16.02
CA SER A 18 11.21 15.58 -15.50
C SER A 18 11.04 16.54 -14.32
N ALA A 19 9.97 17.33 -14.29
CA ALA A 19 9.67 18.23 -13.18
C ALA A 19 9.34 17.48 -11.88
N ILE A 20 8.91 16.21 -11.94
CA ILE A 20 8.61 15.40 -10.76
C ILE A 20 9.88 14.75 -10.17
N TRP A 21 10.94 14.57 -10.98
CA TRP A 21 12.14 13.83 -10.56
C TRP A 21 13.43 14.67 -10.49
N ALA A 22 13.46 15.89 -11.03
CA ALA A 22 14.68 16.70 -11.17
C ALA A 22 14.71 18.01 -10.36
N PHE A 23 13.89 18.16 -9.31
CA PHE A 23 14.08 19.23 -8.32
C PHE A 23 14.72 18.70 -7.03
N PRO A 24 16.07 18.68 -6.93
CA PRO A 24 16.76 18.54 -5.64
C PRO A 24 16.63 19.82 -4.76
N GLY A 25 15.65 20.69 -5.04
CA GLY A 25 15.45 21.98 -4.38
C GLY A 25 14.04 22.21 -3.81
N PHE A 26 13.12 21.26 -3.95
CA PHE A 26 11.85 21.24 -3.22
C PHE A 26 11.96 20.25 -2.04
N ALA A 27 12.91 20.52 -1.14
CA ALA A 27 12.78 20.07 0.23
C ALA A 27 11.80 21.03 0.92
N GLU A 28 10.54 21.05 0.49
CA GLU A 28 9.50 21.46 1.42
C GLU A 28 9.60 20.47 2.58
N ASP A 29 9.60 20.98 3.82
CA ASP A 29 9.54 20.17 5.03
C ASP A 29 8.25 19.34 4.98
N VAL A 30 8.30 18.21 4.28
CA VAL A 30 7.19 17.27 4.18
C VAL A 30 6.94 16.81 5.60
N LYS A 31 5.79 17.21 6.14
CA LYS A 31 5.42 16.90 7.51
C LYS A 31 5.25 15.39 7.63
N ARG A 32 6.25 14.73 8.21
CA ARG A 32 6.23 13.28 8.46
C ARG A 32 5.51 13.00 9.76
N TYR A 33 4.50 12.15 9.68
CA TYR A 33 3.75 11.66 10.81
C TYR A 33 4.37 10.38 11.35
N THR A 34 4.32 10.24 12.67
CA THR A 34 4.69 9.02 13.40
C THR A 34 3.46 8.33 13.97
N SER A 35 2.27 8.88 13.71
CA SER A 35 1.01 8.35 14.18
C SER A 35 -0.14 8.56 13.19
N ALA A 36 -1.03 7.58 13.10
CA ALA A 36 -2.25 7.68 12.29
C ALA A 36 -3.23 8.74 12.82
N ASP A 37 -3.11 9.12 14.10
CA ASP A 37 -3.94 10.17 14.69
C ASP A 37 -3.67 11.54 14.08
N GLN A 38 -2.48 11.74 13.53
CA GLN A 38 -2.06 13.00 12.94
C GLN A 38 -2.58 13.22 11.52
N LEU A 39 -3.12 12.17 10.86
CA LEU A 39 -3.66 12.24 9.51
C LEU A 39 -4.92 13.12 9.43
N GLN A 40 -4.97 14.01 8.44
CA GLN A 40 -6.12 14.87 8.14
C GLN A 40 -6.82 14.47 6.84
N PRO A 41 -8.06 13.94 6.89
CA PRO A 41 -8.77 13.51 5.70
C PRO A 41 -9.07 14.69 4.75
N PRO A 42 -9.23 14.44 3.43
CA PRO A 42 -9.08 13.14 2.75
C PRO A 42 -7.64 12.61 2.76
N CYS A 43 -7.51 11.29 2.76
CA CYS A 43 -6.23 10.59 2.73
C CYS A 43 -6.14 9.77 1.44
N THR A 44 -4.96 9.70 0.83
CA THR A 44 -4.70 8.92 -0.38
C THR A 44 -3.48 8.04 -0.18
N ILE A 45 -3.57 6.76 -0.57
CA ILE A 45 -2.40 5.88 -0.57
C ILE A 45 -1.65 6.05 -1.88
N VAL A 46 -0.47 6.70 -1.82
CA VAL A 46 0.31 7.06 -3.01
C VAL A 46 1.28 5.98 -3.45
N SER A 47 1.67 5.07 -2.56
CA SER A 47 2.49 3.90 -2.88
C SER A 47 2.20 2.76 -1.94
N ILE A 48 2.23 1.53 -2.47
CA ILE A 48 2.25 0.28 -1.72
C ILE A 48 3.29 -0.62 -2.39
N ASP A 49 4.25 -1.08 -1.60
CA ASP A 49 5.34 -1.94 -2.05
C ASP A 49 5.28 -3.28 -1.33
N ALA A 50 5.41 -4.37 -2.09
CA ALA A 50 5.53 -5.71 -1.52
C ALA A 50 7.00 -6.06 -1.32
N TYR A 51 7.35 -6.50 -0.12
CA TYR A 51 8.70 -6.98 0.18
C TYR A 51 8.94 -8.36 -0.44
N TRP A 52 10.22 -8.65 -0.65
CA TRP A 52 10.70 -9.95 -1.16
C TRP A 52 10.31 -11.13 -0.27
N ASP A 53 9.99 -10.85 1.00
CA ASP A 53 9.67 -11.84 2.02
C ASP A 53 8.29 -12.48 1.82
N GLY A 54 7.57 -12.08 0.76
CA GLY A 54 6.29 -12.63 0.36
C GLY A 54 5.11 -12.17 1.21
N GLY A 55 5.36 -11.51 2.34
CA GLY A 55 4.36 -11.19 3.35
C GLY A 55 4.19 -9.69 3.55
N THR A 56 5.28 -8.99 3.82
CA THR A 56 5.26 -7.60 4.25
C THR A 56 4.82 -6.67 3.12
N LYS A 57 4.01 -5.67 3.45
CA LYS A 57 3.63 -4.57 2.55
C LYS A 57 3.98 -3.25 3.22
N ALA A 58 4.81 -2.42 2.60
CA ALA A 58 4.95 -1.02 3.02
C ALA A 58 3.97 -0.17 2.22
N GLY A 59 3.49 0.91 2.81
CA GLY A 59 2.70 1.90 2.10
C GLY A 59 2.95 3.31 2.60
N ARG A 60 2.56 4.26 1.76
CA ARG A 60 2.63 5.69 2.05
C ARG A 60 1.26 6.32 1.88
N ILE A 61 0.76 6.95 2.94
CA ILE A 61 -0.44 7.77 2.94
C ILE A 61 -0.02 9.23 2.85
N VAL A 62 -0.67 9.99 1.97
CA VAL A 62 -0.63 11.45 1.93
C VAL A 62 -1.99 11.97 2.34
N ASP A 63 -2.00 12.90 3.29
CA ASP A 63 -3.23 13.55 3.76
C ASP A 63 -3.53 14.85 3.01
N SER A 64 -4.66 15.48 3.31
CA SER A 64 -5.12 16.69 2.62
C SER A 64 -4.24 17.93 2.78
N VAL A 65 -3.34 17.93 3.77
CA VAL A 65 -2.39 19.03 4.03
C VAL A 65 -0.97 18.68 3.56
N GLY A 66 -0.82 17.59 2.81
CA GLY A 66 0.48 17.13 2.30
C GLY A 66 1.34 16.41 3.34
N GLY A 67 0.76 16.09 4.51
CA GLY A 67 1.41 15.29 5.54
C GLY A 67 1.53 13.84 5.12
N VAL A 68 2.62 13.19 5.51
CA VAL A 68 2.97 11.84 5.06
C VAL A 68 3.04 10.89 6.23
N LEU A 69 2.30 9.79 6.15
CA LEU A 69 2.44 8.65 7.05
C LEU A 69 2.95 7.45 6.27
N GLU A 70 4.12 6.95 6.68
CA GLU A 70 4.65 5.67 6.19
C GLU A 70 4.24 4.56 7.16
N PHE A 71 3.74 3.47 6.60
CA PHE A 71 3.28 2.32 7.37
C PHE A 71 3.79 1.02 6.76
N CYS A 72 3.93 -0.01 7.60
CA CYS A 72 4.18 -1.38 7.16
C CYS A 72 3.14 -2.33 7.75
N LEU A 73 2.70 -3.26 6.92
CA LEU A 73 1.82 -4.36 7.26
C LEU A 73 2.66 -5.64 7.23
N ASP A 74 2.89 -6.24 8.39
CA ASP A 74 3.55 -7.55 8.40
C ASP A 74 2.58 -8.64 7.94
N GLY A 75 2.93 -9.28 6.82
CA GLY A 75 2.21 -10.42 6.27
C GLY A 75 2.99 -11.72 6.35
N ARG A 76 4.14 -11.76 7.04
CA ARG A 76 4.99 -12.94 7.21
C ARG A 76 4.35 -13.97 8.14
N LEU A 77 3.30 -14.65 7.66
CA LEU A 77 2.70 -15.77 8.38
C LEU A 77 2.41 -17.00 7.51
N GLU A 78 2.64 -16.96 6.20
CA GLU A 78 2.50 -18.19 5.39
C GLU A 78 3.66 -19.18 5.62
N GLY A 79 4.85 -18.71 6.03
CA GLY A 79 6.03 -19.57 6.26
C GLY A 79 6.31 -19.93 7.72
N ALA A 80 5.67 -19.27 8.69
CA ALA A 80 5.91 -19.51 10.12
C ALA A 80 5.24 -20.80 10.64
N ALA A 81 4.40 -21.45 9.82
CA ALA A 81 4.04 -22.85 10.05
C ALA A 81 5.28 -23.78 10.09
N SER A 82 6.41 -23.37 9.50
CA SER A 82 7.69 -24.10 9.54
C SER A 82 8.78 -23.47 10.43
N ALA A 83 8.59 -22.28 11.01
CA ALA A 83 9.67 -21.55 11.70
C ALA A 83 9.43 -21.24 13.19
N GLY A 84 8.32 -21.70 13.78
CA GLY A 84 8.07 -21.55 15.20
C GLY A 84 6.69 -20.98 15.45
N LEU A 85 5.74 -21.89 15.65
CA LEU A 85 4.53 -21.58 16.39
C LEU A 85 4.93 -20.86 17.69
N SER A 86 4.15 -19.86 18.12
CA SER A 86 4.16 -19.50 19.54
C SER A 86 4.00 -20.78 20.37
N GLU A 87 4.48 -20.82 21.62
CA GLU A 87 4.32 -21.98 22.53
C GLU A 87 2.87 -22.53 22.60
N GLN A 88 1.88 -21.75 22.14
CA GLN A 88 0.46 -22.05 22.15
C GLN A 88 -0.12 -22.47 20.79
N GLY A 89 0.69 -22.67 19.75
CA GLY A 89 0.19 -23.11 18.44
C GLY A 89 -0.62 -22.04 17.69
N ARG A 90 -0.58 -20.78 18.13
CA ARG A 90 -1.31 -19.67 17.51
C ARG A 90 -0.37 -18.86 16.63
N MET A 91 -0.80 -18.52 15.42
CA MET A 91 -0.13 -17.50 14.60
C MET A 91 -0.06 -16.21 15.41
N GLN A 92 1.11 -15.55 15.47
CA GLN A 92 1.17 -14.22 16.06
C GLN A 92 0.26 -13.27 15.26
N PRO A 93 -0.50 -12.39 15.92
CA PRO A 93 -1.31 -11.41 15.22
C PRO A 93 -0.41 -10.53 14.33
N ARG A 94 -0.91 -10.16 13.16
CA ARG A 94 -0.20 -9.31 12.21
C ARG A 94 -0.04 -7.91 12.81
N SER A 95 1.19 -7.43 12.89
CA SER A 95 1.46 -6.10 13.42
C SER A 95 1.46 -5.04 12.32
N PHE A 96 0.83 -3.89 12.63
CA PHE A 96 1.03 -2.65 11.88
C PHE A 96 2.22 -1.91 12.48
N TYR A 97 3.03 -1.31 11.61
CA TYR A 97 4.13 -0.44 12.00
C TYR A 97 3.93 0.92 11.37
N VAL A 98 4.28 1.98 12.08
CA VAL A 98 4.20 3.37 11.58
C VAL A 98 5.47 4.15 11.87
N GLY A 99 5.73 5.19 11.09
CA GLY A 99 6.76 6.20 11.39
C GLY A 99 8.19 5.86 10.95
N GLY A 100 8.43 4.65 10.44
CA GLY A 100 9.71 4.30 9.82
C GLY A 100 9.72 4.63 8.34
N ALA A 101 10.89 5.07 7.85
CA ALA A 101 11.10 5.33 6.43
C ALA A 101 11.50 4.05 5.71
N TYR A 102 10.73 3.65 4.69
CA TYR A 102 11.15 2.60 3.76
C TYR A 102 12.51 2.97 3.13
N PRO A 103 13.45 2.01 2.96
CA PRO A 103 13.38 0.57 3.24
C PRO A 103 13.81 0.16 4.65
N THR A 104 13.98 1.11 5.57
CA THR A 104 14.48 0.84 6.93
C THR A 104 13.35 0.65 7.94
N ASP A 105 13.60 -0.19 8.93
CA ASP A 105 12.78 -0.33 10.14
C ASP A 105 13.13 0.71 11.22
N LEU A 106 14.17 1.51 10.99
CA LEU A 106 14.59 2.59 11.88
C LEU A 106 13.46 3.60 12.08
N GLY A 107 13.10 3.81 13.35
CA GLY A 107 12.02 4.72 13.74
C GLY A 107 10.62 4.12 13.59
N THR A 108 10.50 2.85 13.16
CA THR A 108 9.20 2.17 13.18
C THR A 108 8.73 1.96 14.61
N ARG A 109 7.44 2.21 14.82
CA ARG A 109 6.72 1.90 16.05
C ARG A 109 5.64 0.89 15.72
N GLU A 110 5.64 -0.21 16.45
CA GLU A 110 4.57 -1.20 16.39
C GLU A 110 3.28 -0.62 16.99
N LEU A 111 2.16 -0.82 16.29
CA LEU A 111 0.83 -0.48 16.80
C LEU A 111 0.29 -1.62 17.66
N VAL A 112 -0.40 -1.26 18.73
CA VAL A 112 -1.10 -2.24 19.57
C VAL A 112 -2.22 -2.88 18.76
N VAL A 113 -2.19 -4.21 18.67
CA VAL A 113 -3.23 -5.02 18.03
C VAL A 113 -4.59 -4.76 18.70
N GLY A 114 -5.57 -4.31 17.92
CA GLY A 114 -6.90 -3.91 18.37
C GLY A 114 -6.96 -2.51 18.99
N GLY A 115 -5.87 -1.75 18.99
CA GLY A 115 -5.80 -0.39 19.51
C GLY A 115 -6.50 0.62 18.60
N ASP A 116 -6.81 1.80 19.16
CA ASP A 116 -7.50 2.89 18.44
C ASP A 116 -6.76 3.34 17.18
N GLU A 117 -5.46 3.52 17.30
CA GLU A 117 -4.61 3.99 16.21
C GLU A 117 -4.56 3.00 15.03
N GLU A 118 -4.51 1.71 15.36
CA GLU A 118 -4.53 0.65 14.36
C GLU A 118 -5.88 0.57 13.65
N ARG A 119 -6.99 0.65 14.41
CA ARG A 119 -8.34 0.71 13.83
C ARG A 119 -8.48 1.88 12.88
N LYS A 120 -8.04 3.07 13.28
CA LYS A 120 -8.07 4.27 12.43
C LYS A 120 -7.30 4.05 11.13
N LEU A 121 -6.12 3.43 11.20
CA LEU A 121 -5.33 3.14 10.00
C LEU A 121 -6.02 2.12 9.09
N ILE A 122 -6.63 1.07 9.66
CA ILE A 122 -7.44 0.10 8.92
C ILE A 122 -8.62 0.79 8.23
N ASP A 123 -9.32 1.68 8.91
CA ASP A 123 -10.48 2.42 8.36
C ASP A 123 -10.06 3.30 7.17
N VAL A 124 -8.95 4.05 7.31
CA VAL A 124 -8.41 4.88 6.22
C VAL A 124 -8.07 4.03 5.00
N ILE A 125 -7.39 2.90 5.22
CA ILE A 125 -7.00 2.01 4.13
C ILE A 125 -8.23 1.36 3.48
N THR A 126 -9.19 0.92 4.28
CA THR A 126 -10.43 0.27 3.80
C THR A 126 -11.25 1.24 2.96
N ALA A 127 -11.44 2.47 3.43
CA ALA A 127 -12.14 3.51 2.67
C ALA A 127 -11.45 3.79 1.33
N TRP A 128 -10.12 3.87 1.30
CA TRP A 128 -9.37 4.06 0.06
C TRP A 128 -9.53 2.87 -0.90
N VAL A 129 -9.50 1.63 -0.40
CA VAL A 129 -9.72 0.43 -1.22
C VAL A 129 -11.11 0.42 -1.84
N GLU A 130 -12.14 0.78 -1.07
CA GLU A 130 -13.53 0.85 -1.54
C GLU A 130 -13.74 1.92 -2.61
N GLU A 131 -13.03 3.04 -2.51
CA GLU A 131 -13.05 4.12 -3.50
C GLU A 131 -12.39 3.69 -4.83
N GLU A 132 -11.23 3.05 -4.75
CA GLU A 132 -10.47 2.64 -5.94
C GLU A 132 -11.11 1.47 -6.70
N VAL A 133 -11.70 0.51 -5.97
CA VAL A 133 -12.22 -0.72 -6.56
C VAL A 133 -13.72 -0.86 -6.29
N PRO A 134 -14.59 -0.54 -7.26
CA PRO A 134 -16.03 -0.69 -7.11
C PRO A 134 -16.41 -2.15 -6.80
N LEU A 135 -17.20 -2.34 -5.74
CA LEU A 135 -17.62 -3.63 -5.14
C LEU A 135 -18.00 -4.73 -6.15
N VAL A 136 -18.64 -4.38 -7.28
CA VAL A 136 -19.17 -5.35 -8.25
C VAL A 136 -18.08 -6.12 -9.01
N LYS A 137 -16.91 -5.51 -9.26
CA LYS A 137 -15.76 -6.21 -9.85
C LYS A 137 -14.84 -6.81 -8.80
N PHE A 138 -15.10 -6.49 -7.53
CA PHE A 138 -14.18 -6.78 -6.47
C PHE A 138 -14.16 -8.26 -6.12
N ASP A 139 -15.32 -8.91 -5.93
CA ASP A 139 -15.33 -10.29 -5.44
C ASP A 139 -14.72 -11.31 -6.41
N SER A 140 -14.96 -11.17 -7.72
CA SER A 140 -14.40 -12.07 -8.73
C SER A 140 -12.89 -11.89 -8.89
N VAL A 141 -12.42 -10.64 -8.91
CA VAL A 141 -11.00 -10.31 -9.01
C VAL A 141 -10.27 -10.64 -7.72
N ARG A 142 -10.85 -10.33 -6.56
CA ARG A 142 -10.35 -10.67 -5.22
C ARG A 142 -10.15 -12.17 -5.06
N ALA A 143 -11.10 -12.99 -5.53
CA ALA A 143 -10.95 -14.45 -5.51
C ALA A 143 -9.75 -14.91 -6.36
N ALA A 144 -9.66 -14.44 -7.61
CA ALA A 144 -8.53 -14.77 -8.50
C ALA A 144 -7.18 -14.28 -7.95
N TYR A 145 -7.17 -13.09 -7.34
CA TYR A 145 -5.98 -12.49 -6.76
C TYR A 145 -5.51 -13.24 -5.51
N ARG A 146 -6.44 -13.77 -4.70
CA ARG A 146 -6.14 -14.59 -3.52
C ARG A 146 -5.44 -15.90 -3.88
N ASP A 147 -5.77 -16.48 -5.02
CA ASP A 147 -5.20 -17.75 -5.47
C ASP A 147 -3.80 -17.58 -6.11
N CYS A 148 -3.33 -16.34 -6.27
CA CYS A 148 -2.01 -16.05 -6.82
C CYS A 148 -0.89 -16.32 -5.80
N ARG A 149 0.01 -17.24 -6.16
CA ARG A 149 1.17 -17.66 -5.37
C ARG A 149 2.41 -16.81 -5.59
N ASN A 150 2.46 -16.01 -6.66
CA ASN A 150 3.59 -15.16 -6.99
C ASN A 150 3.17 -13.85 -7.67
N SER A 151 4.13 -12.93 -7.84
CA SER A 151 3.92 -11.62 -8.46
C SER A 151 3.47 -11.71 -9.92
N GLN A 152 4.00 -12.65 -10.71
CA GLN A 152 3.61 -12.82 -12.12
C GLN A 152 2.14 -13.20 -12.28
N GLN A 153 1.62 -14.09 -11.44
CA GLN A 153 0.20 -14.45 -11.43
C GLN A 153 -0.68 -13.24 -11.09
N ARG A 154 -0.25 -12.43 -10.11
CA ARG A 154 -0.95 -11.19 -9.72
C ARG A 154 -0.98 -10.19 -10.87
N GLU A 155 0.15 -9.97 -11.54
CA GLU A 155 0.22 -9.12 -12.73
C GLU A 155 -0.70 -9.61 -13.85
N SER A 156 -0.79 -10.93 -14.05
CA SER A 156 -1.71 -11.52 -15.02
C SER A 156 -3.17 -11.22 -14.69
N VAL A 157 -3.58 -11.38 -13.41
CA VAL A 157 -4.95 -11.06 -12.97
C VAL A 157 -5.26 -9.57 -13.17
N VAL A 158 -4.33 -8.68 -12.82
CA VAL A 158 -4.47 -7.23 -13.01
C VAL A 158 -4.68 -6.88 -14.49
N ARG A 159 -3.82 -7.42 -15.38
CA ARG A 159 -3.92 -7.18 -16.82
C ARG A 159 -5.19 -7.76 -17.43
N GLN A 160 -5.56 -8.99 -17.07
CA GLN A 160 -6.75 -9.67 -17.61
C GLN A 160 -8.05 -8.96 -17.24
N ASN A 161 -8.09 -8.29 -16.08
CA ASN A 161 -9.27 -7.58 -15.60
C ASN A 161 -9.25 -6.09 -15.94
N GLY A 162 -8.23 -5.60 -16.65
CA GLY A 162 -8.09 -4.21 -17.05
C GLY A 162 -8.05 -3.25 -15.86
N LEU A 163 -7.44 -3.66 -14.75
CA LEU A 163 -7.35 -2.85 -13.54
C LEU A 163 -6.29 -1.75 -13.71
N SER A 164 -6.58 -0.58 -13.15
CA SER A 164 -5.56 0.46 -12.99
C SER A 164 -4.48 0.02 -11.98
N GLU A 165 -3.35 0.74 -11.97
CA GLU A 165 -2.30 0.52 -10.98
C GLU A 165 -2.81 0.79 -9.55
N SER A 166 -3.66 1.80 -9.35
CA SER A 166 -4.28 2.11 -8.06
C SER A 166 -5.19 0.97 -7.59
N GLN A 167 -5.98 0.39 -8.50
CA GLN A 167 -6.84 -0.76 -8.23
C GLN A 167 -6.05 -2.03 -7.87
N ALA A 168 -4.94 -2.28 -8.57
CA ALA A 168 -4.04 -3.38 -8.25
C ALA A 168 -3.42 -3.25 -6.84
N ARG A 169 -3.05 -2.02 -6.46
CA ARG A 169 -2.52 -1.70 -5.13
C ARG A 169 -3.58 -1.86 -4.04
N ALA A 170 -4.82 -1.43 -4.30
CA ALA A 170 -5.95 -1.64 -3.39
C ALA A 170 -6.16 -3.13 -3.08
N LEU A 171 -6.18 -4.00 -4.10
CA LEU A 171 -6.28 -5.45 -3.92
C LEU A 171 -5.11 -6.05 -3.12
N LEU A 172 -3.89 -5.53 -3.29
CA LEU A 172 -2.74 -5.99 -2.51
C LEU A 172 -2.94 -5.74 -1.02
N VAL A 173 -3.33 -4.53 -0.65
CA VAL A 173 -3.47 -4.16 0.77
C VAL A 173 -4.63 -4.88 1.41
N GLU A 174 -5.74 -4.94 0.70
CA GLU A 174 -6.95 -5.58 1.17
C GLU A 174 -6.77 -7.09 1.39
N SER A 175 -5.98 -7.78 0.55
CA SER A 175 -5.59 -9.18 0.78
C SER A 175 -4.86 -9.39 2.12
N VAL A 176 -4.22 -8.34 2.66
CA VAL A 176 -3.56 -8.36 3.97
C VAL A 176 -4.56 -8.04 5.09
N ILE A 177 -5.51 -7.12 4.88
CA ILE A 177 -6.53 -6.75 5.87
C ILE A 177 -7.53 -7.90 6.10
N ILE A 178 -8.17 -8.44 5.06
CA ILE A 178 -9.25 -9.45 5.20
C ILE A 178 -8.76 -10.75 5.84
N ARG A 179 -7.51 -11.13 5.57
CA ARG A 179 -6.93 -12.32 6.18
C ARG A 179 -6.72 -12.16 7.69
N ARG A 180 -6.89 -10.95 8.26
CA ARG A 180 -6.82 -10.68 9.70
C ARG A 180 -8.15 -10.92 10.41
N GLU A 181 -9.29 -10.54 9.83
CA GLU A 181 -10.61 -10.70 10.47
C GLU A 181 -11.06 -12.16 10.64
N ARG A 182 -10.32 -13.12 10.07
CA ARG A 182 -10.63 -14.56 10.11
C ARG A 182 -9.88 -15.34 11.20
N PHE A 183 -9.01 -14.70 11.97
CA PHE A 183 -8.19 -15.33 13.02
C PHE A 183 -8.16 -14.48 14.29
#